data_AF-A0A3E0WJ35-F1
#
_entry.id   AF-A0A3E0WJ35-F1
#
_cell.length_a   1.000
_cell.length_b   1.000
_cell.length_c   1.000
_cell.angle_alpha   90.00
_cell.angle_beta   90.00
_cell.angle_gamma   90.00
#
_symmetry.space_group_name_H-M   'P 1'
#
loop_
_entity.id
_entity.type
_entity.pdbx_description
1 polymer ?
#
loop_
_entity_poly.entity_id
_entity_poly.type
_entity_poly.pdbx_seq_one_letter_code
_entity_poly.pdbx_strand_id
1 'polypeptide(L)'
;MSITEKIRQHILANYLFTDDPAALADDDSFLEQGIIDSTGIMEVIFFLEEEFGIRVDDDELIPENLDSVNRIARFVQRKRVAA
;
A
#
# COMPACT_ATOMS: atom_id res chain seq x y z
N MET A 1 -9.10 5.73 11.86
CA MET A 1 -8.20 4.74 11.23
C MET A 1 -6.95 5.46 10.77
N SER A 2 -5.80 4.93 11.15
CA SER A 2 -4.49 5.34 10.68
C SER A 2 -4.28 4.99 9.20
N ILE A 3 -3.26 5.58 8.58
CA ILE A 3 -2.87 5.30 7.19
C ILE A 3 -2.58 3.80 7.02
N THR A 4 -1.80 3.23 7.94
CA THR A 4 -1.43 1.80 7.97
C THR A 4 -2.66 0.90 8.03
N GLU A 5 -3.64 1.18 8.90
CA GLU A 5 -4.85 0.36 9.01
C GLU A 5 -5.68 0.37 7.72
N LYS A 6 -5.82 1.53 7.07
CA LYS A 6 -6.56 1.64 5.81
C LYS A 6 -5.90 0.84 4.69
N ILE A 7 -4.59 0.98 4.55
CA ILE A 7 -3.82 0.23 3.55
C ILE A 7 -3.93 -1.28 3.84
N ARG A 8 -3.70 -1.69 5.08
CA ARG A 8 -3.77 -3.10 5.47
C ARG A 8 -5.15 -3.69 5.16
N GLN A 9 -6.23 -3.02 5.54
CA GLN A 9 -7.58 -3.48 5.23
C GLN A 9 -7.84 -3.57 3.73
N HIS A 10 -7.37 -2.58 2.95
CA HIS A 10 -7.49 -2.63 1.50
C HIS A 10 -6.77 -3.85 0.92
N ILE A 11 -5.55 -4.14 1.40
CA ILE A 11 -4.80 -5.31 0.93
C ILE A 11 -5.48 -6.62 1.34
N LEU A 12 -5.90 -6.71 2.59
CA LEU A 12 -6.55 -7.89 3.16
C LEU A 12 -7.87 -8.21 2.42
N ALA A 13 -8.68 -7.20 2.14
CA ALA A 13 -9.96 -7.38 1.46
C ALA A 13 -9.83 -7.69 -0.03
N ASN A 14 -8.92 -7.00 -0.75
CA ASN A 14 -8.84 -7.10 -2.21
C ASN A 14 -7.90 -8.20 -2.72
N TYR A 15 -6.87 -8.58 -1.95
CA TYR A 15 -5.87 -9.56 -2.39
C TYR A 15 -5.89 -10.85 -1.57
N LEU A 16 -6.02 -10.76 -0.24
CA LEU A 16 -6.02 -11.94 0.64
C LEU A 16 -7.43 -12.48 0.95
N PHE A 17 -8.48 -11.75 0.55
CA PHE A 17 -9.89 -12.07 0.79
C PHE A 17 -10.18 -12.49 2.23
N THR A 18 -9.59 -11.78 3.18
CA THR A 18 -9.69 -12.04 4.62
C THR A 18 -9.82 -10.73 5.38
N ASP A 19 -10.38 -10.79 6.59
CA ASP A 19 -10.41 -9.67 7.54
C ASP A 19 -9.44 -9.89 8.71
N ASP A 20 -8.65 -10.97 8.68
CA ASP A 20 -7.71 -11.31 9.74
C ASP A 20 -6.44 -10.43 9.66
N PRO A 21 -6.21 -9.50 10.60
CA PRO A 21 -5.01 -8.68 10.61
C PRO A 21 -3.73 -9.48 10.86
N ALA A 22 -3.81 -10.73 11.33
CA ALA A 22 -2.64 -11.60 11.49
C ALA A 22 -2.17 -12.21 10.15
N ALA A 23 -2.97 -12.12 9.09
CA ALA A 23 -2.62 -12.64 7.77
C ALA A 23 -1.60 -11.77 7.01
N LEU A 24 -1.36 -10.53 7.46
CA LEU A 24 -0.42 -9.60 6.84
C LEU A 24 0.25 -8.72 7.90
N ALA A 25 1.56 -8.87 8.09
CA ALA A 25 2.33 -7.98 8.94
C ALA A 25 2.65 -6.66 8.20
N ASP A 26 2.92 -5.60 8.96
CA ASP A 26 3.13 -4.27 8.37
C ASP A 26 4.42 -4.16 7.53
N ASP A 27 5.38 -5.04 7.79
CA ASP A 27 6.68 -5.09 7.10
C ASP A 27 6.76 -6.27 6.11
N ASP A 28 5.68 -7.03 5.92
CA ASP A 28 5.66 -8.13 4.94
C ASP A 28 5.75 -7.58 3.52
N SER A 29 6.62 -8.21 2.72
CA SER A 29 6.79 -7.87 1.31
C SER A 29 5.64 -8.44 0.49
N PHE A 30 4.89 -7.56 -0.17
CA PHE A 30 3.76 -7.94 -1.01
C PHE A 30 4.20 -8.71 -2.25
N LEU A 31 5.33 -8.33 -2.84
CA LEU A 31 5.87 -8.98 -4.03
C LEU A 31 6.53 -10.32 -3.69
N GLU A 32 7.33 -10.39 -2.61
CA GLU A 32 8.01 -11.63 -2.23
C GLU A 32 7.02 -12.71 -1.75
N GLN A 33 5.96 -12.32 -1.03
CA GLN A 33 4.90 -13.23 -0.63
C GLN A 33 3.92 -13.56 -1.76
N GLY A 34 4.02 -12.88 -2.92
CA GLY A 34 3.10 -13.07 -4.04
C GLY A 34 1.67 -12.64 -3.72
N ILE A 35 1.51 -11.68 -2.80
CA ILE A 35 0.20 -11.11 -2.45
C ILE A 35 -0.27 -10.17 -3.56
N ILE A 36 0.66 -9.37 -4.10
CA ILE A 36 0.39 -8.37 -5.13
C ILE A 36 1.33 -8.62 -6.31
N ASP A 37 0.76 -8.59 -7.52
CA ASP A 37 1.52 -8.61 -8.77
C ASP A 37 1.79 -7.18 -9.30
N SER A 38 2.60 -7.06 -10.35
CA SER A 38 2.87 -5.77 -11.01
C SER A 38 1.60 -5.00 -11.42
N THR A 39 0.52 -5.70 -11.75
CA THR A 39 -0.78 -5.08 -12.09
C THR A 39 -1.52 -4.62 -10.85
N GLY A 40 -1.47 -5.39 -9.76
CA GLY A 40 -2.13 -5.03 -8.50
C GLY A 40 -1.51 -3.78 -7.86
N ILE A 41 -0.21 -3.55 -8.05
CA ILE A 41 0.44 -2.30 -7.61
C ILE A 41 -0.25 -1.06 -8.21
N MET A 42 -0.69 -1.12 -9.48
CA MET A 42 -1.44 -0.01 -10.10
C MET A 42 -2.76 0.26 -9.38
N GLU A 43 -3.52 -0.77 -9.01
CA GLU A 43 -4.76 -0.61 -8.26
C GLU A 43 -4.52 -0.02 -6.86
N VAL A 44 -3.47 -0.48 -6.18
CA VAL A 44 -3.06 0.11 -4.90
C VAL A 44 -2.77 1.59 -5.08
N ILE A 45 -2.04 1.98 -6.14
CA ILE A 45 -1.74 3.39 -6.41
C ILE A 45 -3.03 4.19 -6.59
N PHE A 46 -3.96 3.73 -7.43
CA PHE A 46 -5.25 4.40 -7.60
C PHE A 46 -5.97 4.59 -6.27
N PHE A 47 -6.01 3.54 -5.44
CA PHE A 47 -6.56 3.64 -4.09
C PHE A 47 -5.84 4.69 -3.24
N LEU A 48 -4.51 4.76 -3.28
CA LEU A 48 -3.76 5.75 -2.51
C LEU A 48 -4.03 7.18 -2.97
N GLU A 49 -4.10 7.40 -4.29
CA GLU A 49 -4.40 8.70 -4.87
C GLU A 49 -5.83 9.15 -4.50
N GLU A 50 -6.82 8.27 -4.61
CA GLU A 50 -8.21 8.58 -4.25
C GLU A 50 -8.42 8.76 -2.75
N GLU A 51 -7.89 7.85 -1.92
CA GLU A 51 -8.14 7.83 -0.48
C GLU A 51 -7.34 8.91 0.27
N PHE A 52 -6.13 9.23 -0.20
CA PHE A 52 -5.23 10.17 0.48
C PHE A 52 -5.01 11.48 -0.28
N GLY A 53 -5.51 11.62 -1.51
CA GLY A 53 -5.36 12.82 -2.33
C GLY A 53 -3.91 13.09 -2.72
N ILE A 54 -3.09 12.05 -2.83
CA ILE A 54 -1.69 12.16 -3.26
C ILE A 54 -1.57 11.85 -4.76
N ARG A 55 -0.40 12.15 -5.33
CA ARG A 55 -0.03 11.73 -6.68
C ARG A 55 1.24 10.88 -6.60
N VAL A 56 1.23 9.74 -7.28
CA VAL A 56 2.38 8.84 -7.36
C VAL A 56 3.00 8.97 -8.74
N ASP A 57 4.28 9.35 -8.79
CA ASP A 57 5.00 9.52 -10.04
C ASP A 57 5.68 8.20 -10.47
N ASP A 58 5.97 8.04 -11.77
CA ASP A 58 6.51 6.79 -12.32
C ASP A 58 7.84 6.36 -11.67
N ASP A 59 8.67 7.32 -11.25
CA ASP A 59 9.94 7.08 -10.55
C ASP A 59 9.75 6.61 -9.10
N GLU A 60 8.56 6.78 -8.54
CA GLU A 60 8.22 6.36 -7.19
C GLU A 60 7.59 4.97 -7.15
N LEU A 61 7.31 4.39 -8.32
CA LEU A 61 6.77 3.04 -8.55
C LEU A 61 7.82 1.96 -8.33
N ILE A 62 8.46 2.01 -7.17
CA ILE A 62 9.52 1.09 -6.77
C ILE A 62 9.10 0.29 -5.53
N PRO A 63 9.56 -0.97 -5.40
CA PRO A 63 9.30 -1.79 -4.22
C PRO A 63 9.72 -1.11 -2.90
N GLU A 64 10.73 -0.25 -2.92
CA GLU A 64 11.15 0.50 -1.73
C GLU A 64 10.06 1.42 -1.15
N ASN A 65 9.11 1.86 -1.97
CA ASN A 65 7.97 2.67 -1.54
C ASN A 65 6.68 1.87 -1.38
N LEU A 66 6.47 0.82 -2.20
CA LEU A 66 5.16 0.19 -2.36
C LEU A 66 5.08 -1.27 -1.91
N ASP A 67 6.18 -1.88 -1.48
CA ASP A 67 6.24 -3.32 -1.23
C ASP A 67 5.76 -3.77 0.16
N SER A 68 5.36 -2.85 1.05
CA SER A 68 4.79 -3.23 2.35
C SER A 68 3.87 -2.13 2.88
N VAL A 69 3.02 -2.48 3.85
CA VAL A 69 2.07 -1.54 4.46
C VAL A 69 2.82 -0.36 5.09
N ASN A 70 3.91 -0.61 5.82
CA ASN A 70 4.72 0.42 6.44
C ASN A 70 5.42 1.31 5.42
N ARG A 71 5.94 0.75 4.31
CA ARG A 71 6.57 1.53 3.24
C ARG A 71 5.57 2.48 2.60
N ILE A 72 4.39 1.97 2.24
CA ILE A 72 3.32 2.79 1.67
C ILE A 72 2.87 3.85 2.67
N ALA A 73 2.65 3.50 3.93
CA ALA A 73 2.19 4.46 4.93
C ALA A 73 3.18 5.62 5.10
N ARG A 74 4.50 5.31 5.13
CA ARG A 74 5.55 6.33 5.17
C ARG A 74 5.57 7.16 3.88
N PHE A 75 5.43 6.53 2.72
CA PHE A 75 5.38 7.22 1.44
C PHE A 75 4.22 8.22 1.37
N VAL A 76 3.01 7.78 1.71
CA VAL A 76 1.81 8.63 1.80
C VAL A 76 2.03 9.78 2.79
N GLN A 77 2.58 9.49 3.96
CA GLN A 77 2.85 10.52 4.96
C GLN A 77 3.83 11.58 4.45
N ARG A 78 4.90 11.19 3.74
CA ARG A 78 5.84 12.13 3.11
C ARG A 78 5.15 13.01 2.07
N LYS A 79 4.35 12.42 1.18
CA LYS A 79 3.61 13.15 0.14
C LYS A 79 2.63 14.17 0.73
N ARG A 80 1.92 13.81 1.80
CA ARG A 80 0.95 14.71 2.45
C ARG A 80 1.59 15.86 3.22
N VAL A 81 2.85 15.74 3.64
CA VAL A 81 3.59 16.83 4.32
C VAL A 81 4.25 17.77 3.31
N ALA A 82 4.59 17.27 2.13
CA ALA A 82 5.21 18.05 1.05
C ALA A 82 4.18 18.85 0.20
N ALA A 83 2.88 18.72 0.49
CA ALA A 83 1.78 19.38 -0.22
C ALA A 83 1.30 20.67 0.46
#